data_AF-A0A7J4LNI3-F1
#
_entry.id   AF-A0A7J4LNI3-F1
#
_cell.length_a   1.000
_cell.length_b   1.000
_cell.length_c   1.000
_cell.angle_alpha   90.00
_cell.angle_beta   90.00
_cell.angle_gamma   90.00
#
_symmetry.space_group_name_H-M   'P 1'
#
loop_
_entity.id
_entity.type
_entity.pdbx_description
1 polymer ?
#
loop_
_entity_poly.entity_id
_entity_poly.type
_entity_poly.pdbx_seq_one_letter_code
_entity_poly.pdbx_strand_id
1 'polypeptide(L)'
;CTSYGEYLLKALHERFDIPYIENPLPLGIANTQAWLRKIGEYTGKEKEAEEVIKEELAIVMPQIEVLKKEFKGKNAKLMMSGGQARMTFVPKFAAELGMEVSAVNTLEINNILIDELKDVYDEVKVDYEVHASDMQPFEQSHLLTRLKPEVATVCPMAGLHKREASAVRLHSWRTDWTPFGNQIGFRGAVNYGYVLQRALNNPSLCKKLTKRTSRPYKNWWYSQKDTMYYLKKEEADEKEQAHAHGTAPTPEGVVANGN
;
A
#
# COMPACT_ATOMS: atom_id res chain seq x y z
N CYS A 1 -4.10 11.24 7.94
CA CYS A 1 -4.60 10.40 6.83
C CYS A 1 -4.96 11.34 5.71
N THR A 2 -4.16 11.35 4.64
CA THR A 2 -4.26 12.30 3.53
C THR A 2 -5.68 12.34 2.97
N SER A 3 -6.28 11.18 2.68
CA SER A 3 -7.64 11.06 2.11
C SER A 3 -8.78 11.74 2.90
N TYR A 4 -8.64 11.98 4.20
CA TYR A 4 -9.71 12.60 5.01
C TYR A 4 -9.29 13.91 5.70
N GLY A 5 -8.01 14.10 5.97
CA GLY A 5 -7.50 15.27 6.69
C GLY A 5 -7.10 16.43 5.79
N GLU A 6 -6.84 16.17 4.51
CA GLU A 6 -6.25 17.13 3.58
C GLU A 6 -7.07 18.42 3.43
N TYR A 7 -8.38 18.34 3.23
CA TYR A 7 -9.23 19.53 3.09
C TYR A 7 -9.16 20.46 4.30
N LEU A 8 -9.11 19.87 5.51
CA LEU A 8 -8.95 20.64 6.74
C LEU A 8 -7.56 21.26 6.83
N LEU A 9 -6.51 20.50 6.51
CA LEU A 9 -5.13 21.00 6.53
C LEU A 9 -4.93 22.14 5.54
N LYS A 10 -5.43 22.01 4.32
CA LYS A 10 -5.42 23.06 3.30
C LYS A 10 -6.17 24.31 3.77
N ALA A 11 -7.36 24.15 4.34
CA ALA A 11 -8.11 25.27 4.89
C ALA A 11 -7.38 25.97 6.04
N LEU A 12 -6.67 25.22 6.90
CA LEU A 12 -5.87 25.79 7.99
C LEU A 12 -4.66 26.56 7.46
N HIS A 13 -3.99 26.03 6.44
CA HIS A 13 -2.89 26.72 5.77
C HIS A 13 -3.36 28.00 5.07
N GLU A 14 -4.39 27.92 4.24
CA GLU A 14 -4.90 29.08 3.47
C GLU A 14 -5.43 30.21 4.37
N ARG A 15 -6.07 29.87 5.50
CA ARG A 15 -6.72 30.87 6.37
C ARG A 15 -5.86 31.36 7.51
N PHE A 16 -4.93 30.54 7.99
CA PHE A 16 -4.17 30.80 9.21
C PHE A 16 -2.66 30.60 9.06
N ASP A 17 -2.19 30.32 7.83
CA ASP A 17 -0.76 30.08 7.54
C ASP A 17 -0.15 28.97 8.40
N ILE A 18 -0.96 27.96 8.76
CA ILE A 18 -0.51 26.82 9.56
C ILE A 18 0.16 25.80 8.61
N PRO A 19 1.47 25.54 8.75
CA PRO A 19 2.16 24.56 7.93
C PRO A 19 1.74 23.13 8.31
N TYR A 20 1.79 22.22 7.34
CA TYR A 20 1.47 20.81 7.54
C TYR A 20 2.35 19.92 6.68
N ILE A 21 2.51 18.67 7.13
CA ILE A 21 3.29 17.64 6.43
C ILE A 21 2.30 16.58 5.95
N GLU A 22 2.17 16.41 4.64
CA GLU A 22 1.28 15.40 4.05
C GLU A 22 1.89 14.00 4.08
N ASN A 23 3.14 13.89 3.61
CA ASN A 23 3.82 12.62 3.40
C ASN A 23 5.32 12.71 3.72
N PRO A 24 6.01 11.58 3.99
CA PRO A 24 5.44 10.24 4.09
C PRO A 24 4.73 10.02 5.43
N LEU A 25 3.71 9.17 5.44
CA LEU A 25 3.11 8.70 6.68
C LEU A 25 4.06 7.70 7.37
N PRO A 26 4.28 7.79 8.70
CA PRO A 26 5.32 7.05 9.41
C PRO A 26 4.97 5.57 9.64
N LEU A 27 4.74 4.79 8.58
CA LEU A 27 4.65 3.33 8.63
C LEU A 27 5.86 2.73 7.90
N GLY A 28 6.61 1.88 8.60
CA GLY A 28 7.87 1.33 8.11
C GLY A 28 9.07 2.17 8.53
N ILE A 29 10.27 1.63 8.29
CA ILE A 29 11.51 2.19 8.79
C ILE A 29 11.95 3.41 7.98
N ALA A 30 11.92 3.34 6.64
CA ALA A 30 12.33 4.46 5.79
C ALA A 30 11.37 5.64 5.91
N ASN A 31 10.06 5.36 5.88
CA ASN A 31 9.05 6.40 6.01
C ASN A 31 9.05 7.07 7.39
N THR A 32 9.29 6.31 8.47
CA THR A 32 9.42 6.92 9.82
C THR A 32 10.63 7.84 9.90
N GLN A 33 11.78 7.46 9.33
CA GLN A 33 12.96 8.33 9.29
C GLN A 33 12.68 9.61 8.49
N ALA A 34 12.12 9.49 7.29
CA ALA A 34 11.81 10.64 6.44
C ALA A 34 10.78 11.57 7.10
N TRP A 35 9.80 11.02 7.80
CA TRP A 35 8.83 11.79 8.57
C TRP A 35 9.48 12.58 9.73
N LEU A 36 10.34 11.94 10.53
CA LEU A 36 11.07 12.61 11.61
C LEU A 36 12.03 13.70 11.08
N ARG A 37 12.71 13.44 9.96
CA ARG A 37 13.58 14.43 9.30
C ARG A 37 12.81 15.66 8.86
N LYS A 38 11.64 15.49 8.24
CA LYS A 38 10.76 16.63 7.88
C LYS A 38 10.34 17.41 9.11
N ILE A 39 9.97 16.75 10.21
CA ILE A 39 9.66 17.45 11.47
C ILE A 39 10.87 18.24 11.97
N GLY A 40 12.07 17.64 11.92
CA GLY A 40 13.32 18.31 12.28
C GLY A 40 13.54 19.59 11.47
N GLU A 41 13.41 19.51 10.14
CA GLU A 41 13.56 20.65 9.23
C GLU A 41 12.56 21.78 9.53
N TYR A 42 11.28 21.46 9.71
CA TYR A 42 10.26 22.47 10.03
C TYR A 42 10.41 23.11 11.42
N THR A 43 11.10 22.45 12.35
CA THR A 43 11.24 22.91 13.74
C THR A 43 12.64 23.39 14.10
N GLY A 44 13.61 23.31 13.18
CA GLY A 44 15.03 23.59 13.43
C GLY A 44 15.66 22.60 14.42
N LYS A 45 15.18 21.35 14.44
CA LYS A 45 15.58 20.27 15.35
C LYS A 45 16.14 19.06 14.61
N GLU A 46 16.89 19.30 13.55
CA GLU A 46 17.44 18.25 12.70
C GLU A 46 18.40 17.35 13.47
N LYS A 47 19.16 17.91 14.44
CA LYS A 47 20.08 17.15 15.28
C LYS A 47 19.34 16.18 16.20
N GLU A 48 18.29 16.64 16.86
CA GLU A 48 17.45 15.82 17.74
C GLU A 48 16.70 14.75 16.93
N ALA A 49 16.25 15.08 15.72
CA ALA A 49 15.61 14.11 14.83
C ALA A 49 16.57 12.95 14.48
N GLU A 50 17.82 13.25 14.10
CA GLU A 50 18.82 12.22 13.80
C GLU A 50 19.25 11.42 15.04
N GLU A 51 19.33 12.06 16.21
CA GLU A 51 19.63 11.36 17.47
C GLU A 51 18.56 10.31 17.80
N VAL A 52 17.28 10.71 17.77
CA VAL A 52 16.14 9.79 17.98
C VAL A 52 16.11 8.68 16.93
N ILE A 53 16.35 9.00 15.65
CA ILE A 53 16.42 8.00 14.58
C ILE A 53 17.50 6.97 14.90
N LYS A 54 18.71 7.41 15.27
CA LYS A 54 19.83 6.51 15.55
C LYS A 54 19.55 5.60 16.75
N GLU A 55 19.01 6.15 17.83
CA GLU A 55 18.68 5.40 19.05
C GLU A 55 17.61 4.34 18.78
N GLU A 56 16.51 4.72 18.12
CA GLU A 56 15.41 3.81 17.81
C GLU A 56 15.84 2.73 16.83
N LEU A 57 16.62 3.06 15.79
CA LEU A 57 17.14 2.07 14.83
C LEU A 57 18.02 1.02 15.51
N ALA A 58 18.83 1.40 16.49
CA ALA A 58 19.64 0.46 17.26
C ALA A 58 18.79 -0.59 17.99
N ILE A 59 17.56 -0.22 18.39
CA ILE A 59 16.61 -1.09 19.07
C ILE A 59 15.82 -1.95 18.08
N VAL A 60 15.27 -1.34 17.02
CA VAL A 60 14.28 -2.02 16.17
C VAL A 60 14.89 -2.82 15.03
N MET A 61 16.04 -2.40 14.49
CA MET A 61 16.63 -3.07 13.32
C MET A 61 16.96 -4.55 13.53
N PRO A 62 17.48 -4.99 14.69
CA PRO A 62 17.67 -6.42 14.95
C PRO A 62 16.37 -7.24 14.80
N GLN A 63 15.24 -6.67 15.20
CA GLN A 63 13.93 -7.33 15.10
C GLN A 63 13.42 -7.34 13.66
N ILE A 64 13.61 -6.24 12.93
CA ILE A 64 13.28 -6.13 11.51
C ILE A 64 14.08 -7.14 10.68
N GLU A 65 15.37 -7.32 10.97
CA GLU A 65 16.20 -8.29 10.25
C GLU A 65 15.80 -9.75 10.51
N VAL A 66 15.33 -10.07 11.72
CA VAL A 66 14.74 -11.39 12.02
C VAL A 66 13.48 -11.63 11.20
N LEU A 67 12.56 -10.66 11.19
CA LEU A 67 11.34 -10.72 10.38
C LEU A 67 11.66 -10.88 8.90
N LYS A 68 12.61 -10.09 8.39
CA LYS A 68 13.04 -10.11 6.99
C LYS A 68 13.59 -11.46 6.55
N LYS A 69 14.42 -12.09 7.37
CA LYS A 69 14.93 -13.44 7.10
C LYS A 69 13.80 -14.46 7.01
N GLU A 70 12.80 -14.36 7.87
CA GLU A 70 11.68 -15.29 7.87
C GLU A 70 10.76 -15.11 6.66
N PHE A 71 10.38 -13.88 6.33
CA PHE A 71 9.54 -13.60 5.16
C PHE A 71 10.22 -14.03 3.86
N LYS A 72 11.52 -13.72 3.70
CA LYS A 72 12.31 -14.18 2.55
C LYS A 72 12.44 -15.70 2.50
N GLY A 73 12.71 -16.35 3.65
CA GLY A 73 12.80 -17.81 3.72
C GLY A 73 11.52 -18.54 3.35
N LYS A 74 10.38 -17.84 3.35
CA LYS A 74 9.06 -18.36 2.97
C LYS A 74 8.56 -17.84 1.62
N ASN A 75 9.35 -17.03 0.92
CA ASN A 75 8.95 -16.32 -0.31
C ASN A 75 7.57 -15.64 -0.15
N ALA A 76 7.37 -14.97 0.98
CA ALA A 76 6.04 -14.50 1.38
C ALA A 76 5.54 -13.37 0.46
N LYS A 77 4.36 -13.57 -0.14
CA LYS A 77 3.67 -12.55 -0.92
C LYS A 77 2.59 -11.85 -0.11
N LEU A 78 2.54 -10.53 -0.22
CA LEU A 78 1.50 -9.68 0.33
C LEU A 78 0.54 -9.23 -0.78
N MET A 79 -0.75 -9.32 -0.54
CA MET A 79 -1.77 -8.54 -1.25
C MET A 79 -2.36 -7.54 -0.26
N MET A 80 -2.45 -6.27 -0.65
CA MET A 80 -3.02 -5.23 0.17
C MET A 80 -4.35 -4.75 -0.40
N SER A 81 -5.39 -4.65 0.43
CA SER A 81 -6.71 -4.16 0.03
C SER A 81 -7.24 -3.16 1.05
N GLY A 82 -7.28 -1.86 0.69
CA GLY A 82 -7.88 -0.83 1.53
C GLY A 82 -7.77 0.60 1.00
N GLY A 83 -7.99 1.58 1.87
CA GLY A 83 -8.05 2.99 1.46
C GLY A 83 -6.76 3.51 0.82
N GLN A 84 -6.91 4.40 -0.16
CA GLN A 84 -5.87 4.88 -1.07
C GLN A 84 -4.57 5.31 -0.37
N ALA A 85 -4.61 6.08 0.71
CA ALA A 85 -3.38 6.52 1.39
C ALA A 85 -2.43 5.37 1.76
N ARG A 86 -2.92 4.14 1.96
CA ARG A 86 -2.09 2.99 2.33
C ARG A 86 -1.25 2.47 1.18
N MET A 87 -1.63 2.75 -0.06
CA MET A 87 -0.88 2.35 -1.25
C MET A 87 0.51 2.97 -1.27
N THR A 88 0.71 4.09 -0.57
CA THR A 88 1.97 4.82 -0.57
C THR A 88 2.96 4.38 0.51
N PHE A 89 2.55 3.49 1.43
CA PHE A 89 3.44 3.05 2.52
C PHE A 89 3.41 1.57 2.85
N VAL A 90 2.29 0.85 2.65
CA VAL A 90 2.24 -0.59 2.94
C VAL A 90 3.10 -1.41 1.95
N PRO A 91 3.07 -1.15 0.63
CA PRO A 91 3.94 -1.86 -0.32
C PRO A 91 5.42 -1.66 0.00
N LYS A 92 5.81 -0.41 0.29
CA LYS A 92 7.17 -0.05 0.72
C LYS A 92 7.59 -0.80 1.98
N PHE A 93 6.74 -0.84 3.00
CA PHE A 93 7.04 -1.60 4.22
C PHE A 93 7.10 -3.11 4.00
N ALA A 94 6.26 -3.66 3.13
CA ALA A 94 6.34 -5.07 2.75
C ALA A 94 7.69 -5.40 2.10
N ALA A 95 8.15 -4.53 1.18
CA ALA A 95 9.46 -4.64 0.56
C ALA A 95 10.62 -4.50 1.57
N GLU A 96 10.52 -3.59 2.55
CA GLU A 96 11.49 -3.47 3.66
C GLU A 96 11.63 -4.79 4.44
N LEU A 97 10.50 -5.46 4.70
CA LEU A 97 10.44 -6.78 5.34
C LEU A 97 10.83 -7.93 4.40
N GLY A 98 11.21 -7.65 3.15
CA GLY A 98 11.59 -8.67 2.18
C GLY A 98 10.44 -9.57 1.72
N MET A 99 9.19 -9.08 1.81
CA MET A 99 8.04 -9.68 1.18
C MET A 99 7.92 -9.20 -0.26
N GLU A 100 7.38 -10.04 -1.14
CA GLU A 100 6.95 -9.62 -2.48
C GLU A 100 5.55 -9.01 -2.40
N VAL A 101 5.30 -7.93 -3.14
CA VAL A 101 3.96 -7.37 -3.29
C VAL A 101 3.34 -8.01 -4.52
N SER A 102 2.14 -8.59 -4.38
CA SER A 102 1.42 -9.24 -5.49
C SER A 102 0.39 -8.32 -6.11
N ALA A 103 -0.36 -7.61 -5.27
CA ALA A 103 -1.28 -6.57 -5.71
C ALA A 103 -1.58 -5.57 -4.60
N VAL A 104 -1.95 -4.37 -5.02
CA VAL A 104 -2.48 -3.29 -4.19
C VAL A 104 -3.85 -2.91 -4.73
N ASN A 105 -4.87 -3.10 -3.92
CA ASN A 105 -6.26 -2.81 -4.25
C ASN A 105 -6.74 -1.66 -3.39
N THR A 106 -7.47 -0.73 -4.00
CA THR A 106 -8.03 0.39 -3.28
C THR A 106 -9.46 0.68 -3.66
N LEU A 107 -10.21 1.35 -2.76
CA LEU A 107 -11.61 1.71 -2.99
C LEU A 107 -11.74 2.79 -4.07
N GLU A 108 -10.76 3.67 -4.15
CA GLU A 108 -10.75 4.84 -5.02
C GLU A 108 -9.29 5.25 -5.28
N ILE A 109 -9.02 5.93 -6.39
CA ILE A 109 -7.75 6.62 -6.62
C ILE A 109 -8.09 8.06 -6.96
N ASN A 110 -7.39 9.00 -6.33
CA ASN A 110 -7.44 10.41 -6.70
C ASN A 110 -6.13 10.85 -7.36
N ASN A 111 -6.17 11.94 -8.13
CA ASN A 111 -5.00 12.47 -8.83
C ASN A 111 -3.87 12.91 -7.89
N ILE A 112 -4.18 13.15 -6.61
CA ILE A 112 -3.23 13.62 -5.61
C ILE A 112 -2.22 12.53 -5.24
N LEU A 113 -2.66 11.27 -5.19
CA LEU A 113 -1.82 10.14 -4.77
C LEU A 113 -1.25 9.34 -5.94
N ILE A 114 -1.58 9.69 -7.19
CA ILE A 114 -1.08 8.96 -8.38
C ILE A 114 0.43 9.08 -8.50
N ASP A 115 0.99 10.29 -8.35
CA ASP A 115 2.43 10.49 -8.47
C ASP A 115 3.18 9.77 -7.34
N GLU A 116 2.67 9.87 -6.10
CA GLU A 116 3.26 9.16 -4.95
C GLU A 116 3.13 7.64 -5.09
N LEU A 117 2.02 7.12 -5.63
CA LEU A 117 1.90 5.71 -5.94
C LEU A 117 2.98 5.29 -6.95
N LYS A 118 3.20 6.09 -8.00
CA LYS A 118 4.19 5.80 -9.03
C LYS A 118 5.59 5.73 -8.44
N ASP A 119 5.95 6.70 -7.61
CA ASP A 119 7.24 6.70 -6.89
C ASP A 119 7.39 5.44 -6.04
N VAL A 120 6.35 5.04 -5.32
CA VAL A 120 6.35 3.83 -4.49
C VAL A 120 6.44 2.56 -5.33
N TYR A 121 5.75 2.52 -6.46
CA TYR A 121 5.81 1.41 -7.41
C TYR A 121 7.24 1.23 -7.95
N ASP A 122 7.87 2.32 -8.38
CA ASP A 122 9.25 2.34 -8.87
C ASP A 122 10.26 1.96 -7.77
N GLU A 123 10.02 2.38 -6.53
CA GLU A 123 10.85 2.04 -5.36
C GLU A 123 10.79 0.56 -4.96
N VAL A 124 9.62 -0.08 -5.07
CA VAL A 124 9.40 -1.49 -4.66
C VAL A 124 10.11 -2.47 -5.62
N LYS A 125 10.47 -2.04 -6.84
CA LYS A 125 11.28 -2.78 -7.84
C LYS A 125 10.75 -4.17 -8.23
N VAL A 126 9.52 -4.48 -7.88
CA VAL A 126 8.82 -5.72 -8.21
C VAL A 126 7.52 -5.30 -8.89
N ASP A 127 7.25 -5.87 -10.06
CA ASP A 127 6.00 -5.62 -10.77
C ASP A 127 4.84 -6.25 -9.98
N TYR A 128 3.93 -5.40 -9.50
CA TYR A 128 2.73 -5.80 -8.77
C TYR A 128 1.48 -5.14 -9.36
N GLU A 129 0.34 -5.82 -9.28
CA GLU A 129 -0.88 -5.30 -9.88
C GLU A 129 -1.48 -4.17 -9.03
N VAL A 130 -1.87 -3.06 -9.67
CA VAL A 130 -2.59 -1.97 -9.01
C VAL A 130 -4.05 -2.02 -9.48
N HIS A 131 -4.96 -2.15 -8.52
CA HIS A 131 -6.39 -2.18 -8.78
C HIS A 131 -7.08 -1.00 -8.11
N ALA A 132 -7.74 -0.18 -8.93
CA ALA A 132 -8.52 0.96 -8.50
C ALA A 132 -10.00 0.59 -8.49
N SER A 133 -10.65 0.72 -7.33
CA SER A 133 -12.05 0.38 -7.10
C SER A 133 -12.41 -1.12 -7.18
N ASP A 134 -11.45 -2.03 -7.37
CA ASP A 134 -11.68 -3.49 -7.42
C ASP A 134 -11.74 -4.15 -6.01
N MET A 135 -12.50 -3.55 -5.10
CA MET A 135 -12.67 -4.06 -3.74
C MET A 135 -14.03 -4.74 -3.51
N GLN A 136 -14.80 -5.00 -4.58
CA GLN A 136 -16.02 -5.77 -4.44
C GLN A 136 -15.72 -7.22 -4.06
N PRO A 137 -16.63 -7.91 -3.33
CA PRO A 137 -16.36 -9.27 -2.87
C PRO A 137 -16.03 -10.28 -3.98
N PHE A 138 -16.54 -10.08 -5.19
CA PHE A 138 -16.31 -10.97 -6.32
C PHE A 138 -14.92 -10.78 -6.97
N GLU A 139 -14.44 -9.54 -7.05
CA GLU A 139 -13.09 -9.17 -7.51
C GLU A 139 -12.05 -9.68 -6.51
N GLN A 140 -12.23 -9.36 -5.22
CA GLN A 140 -11.31 -9.81 -4.17
C GLN A 140 -11.24 -11.34 -4.12
N SER A 141 -12.38 -12.05 -4.26
CA SER A 141 -12.37 -13.52 -4.32
C SER A 141 -11.64 -14.06 -5.55
N HIS A 142 -11.68 -13.36 -6.68
CA HIS A 142 -10.95 -13.70 -7.91
C HIS A 142 -9.46 -13.49 -7.73
N LEU A 143 -9.05 -12.28 -7.34
CA LEU A 143 -7.65 -11.88 -7.12
C LEU A 143 -6.95 -12.81 -6.13
N LEU A 144 -7.58 -13.11 -4.99
CA LEU A 144 -7.01 -14.02 -3.99
C LEU A 144 -6.85 -15.46 -4.50
N THR A 145 -7.66 -15.89 -5.47
CA THR A 145 -7.55 -17.20 -6.12
C THR A 145 -6.46 -17.22 -7.18
N ARG A 146 -6.31 -16.13 -7.94
CA ARG A 146 -5.35 -15.98 -9.03
C ARG A 146 -3.94 -15.71 -8.53
N LEU A 147 -3.77 -14.72 -7.66
CA LEU A 147 -2.49 -14.26 -7.13
C LEU A 147 -1.94 -15.14 -6.00
N LYS A 148 -2.82 -15.84 -5.28
CA LYS A 148 -2.49 -16.74 -4.16
C LYS A 148 -1.46 -16.17 -3.17
N PRO A 149 -1.65 -14.94 -2.65
CA PRO A 149 -0.72 -14.37 -1.70
C PRO A 149 -0.69 -15.18 -0.39
N GLU A 150 0.46 -15.29 0.27
CA GLU A 150 0.60 -15.92 1.59
C GLU A 150 -0.03 -15.07 2.71
N VAL A 151 -0.05 -13.74 2.53
CA VAL A 151 -0.70 -12.80 3.45
C VAL A 151 -1.56 -11.84 2.64
N ALA A 152 -2.82 -11.67 3.04
CA ALA A 152 -3.63 -10.58 2.50
C ALA A 152 -4.07 -9.68 3.63
N THR A 153 -3.84 -8.38 3.46
CA THR A 153 -4.32 -7.37 4.39
C THR A 153 -5.62 -6.81 3.86
N VAL A 154 -6.66 -6.89 4.68
CA VAL A 154 -8.01 -6.45 4.29
C VAL A 154 -8.51 -5.39 5.27
N CYS A 155 -9.33 -4.47 4.76
CA CYS A 155 -10.16 -3.66 5.63
C CYS A 155 -11.12 -4.58 6.39
N PRO A 156 -11.20 -4.51 7.73
CA PRO A 156 -12.13 -5.31 8.53
C PRO A 156 -13.60 -5.17 8.09
N MET A 157 -13.96 -4.02 7.49
CA MET A 157 -15.30 -3.74 6.98
C MET A 157 -15.57 -4.38 5.61
N ALA A 158 -14.53 -4.81 4.89
CA ALA A 158 -14.65 -5.49 3.59
C ALA A 158 -14.93 -7.01 3.73
N GLY A 159 -15.00 -7.51 4.96
CA GLY A 159 -15.32 -8.90 5.26
C GLY A 159 -14.15 -9.86 5.09
N LEU A 160 -14.46 -11.16 5.13
CA LEU A 160 -13.49 -12.25 4.98
C LEU A 160 -13.73 -12.98 3.67
N HIS A 161 -12.67 -13.15 2.87
CA HIS A 161 -12.73 -13.91 1.63
C HIS A 161 -12.20 -15.32 1.82
N LYS A 162 -12.79 -16.28 1.11
CA LYS A 162 -12.39 -17.68 1.15
C LYS A 162 -11.01 -17.87 0.51
N ARG A 163 -10.04 -18.39 1.27
CA ARG A 163 -8.67 -18.69 0.84
C ARG A 163 -7.97 -19.59 1.83
N GLU A 164 -6.88 -20.24 1.41
CA GLU A 164 -6.08 -21.09 2.31
C GLU A 164 -5.10 -20.29 3.17
N ALA A 165 -4.52 -19.24 2.60
CA ALA A 165 -3.58 -18.35 3.24
C ALA A 165 -4.25 -17.34 4.18
N SER A 166 -3.51 -16.72 5.08
CA SER A 166 -4.10 -15.94 6.17
C SER A 166 -4.49 -14.52 5.77
N ALA A 167 -5.71 -14.12 6.11
CA ALA A 167 -6.16 -12.73 6.06
C ALA A 167 -5.91 -12.04 7.40
N VAL A 168 -5.42 -10.80 7.36
CA VAL A 168 -5.13 -10.02 8.55
C VAL A 168 -5.58 -8.58 8.37
N ARG A 169 -5.79 -7.88 9.49
CA ARG A 169 -6.19 -6.47 9.48
C ARG A 169 -5.12 -5.62 8.79
N LEU A 170 -5.58 -4.72 7.92
CA LEU A 170 -4.73 -3.70 7.30
C LEU A 170 -4.38 -2.55 8.25
N HIS A 171 -5.24 -2.27 9.23
CA HIS A 171 -5.08 -1.16 10.16
C HIS A 171 -5.24 -1.60 11.61
N SER A 172 -4.72 -0.79 12.52
CA SER A 172 -4.99 -0.92 13.94
C SER A 172 -6.46 -0.72 14.24
N TRP A 173 -6.97 -1.43 15.24
CA TRP A 173 -8.28 -1.12 15.81
C TRP A 173 -8.09 -0.10 16.91
N ARG A 174 -8.92 0.95 16.92
CA ARG A 174 -8.90 1.98 17.97
C ARG A 174 -9.09 1.39 19.38
N THR A 175 -9.65 0.18 19.47
CA THR A 175 -9.89 -0.56 20.71
C THR A 175 -8.83 -1.63 21.01
N ASP A 176 -7.82 -1.82 20.14
CA ASP A 176 -6.70 -2.73 20.41
C ASP A 176 -5.61 -1.98 21.20
N TRP A 177 -5.74 -2.03 22.52
CA TRP A 177 -4.80 -1.42 23.47
C TRP A 177 -3.50 -2.21 23.64
N THR A 178 -3.33 -3.32 22.94
CA THR A 178 -2.09 -4.09 23.02
C THR A 178 -0.98 -3.40 22.23
N PRO A 179 0.31 -3.70 22.50
CA PRO A 179 1.39 -3.21 21.66
C PRO A 179 1.18 -3.53 20.16
N PHE A 180 0.53 -4.65 19.83
CA PHE A 180 0.23 -5.04 18.44
C PHE A 180 -0.83 -4.16 17.76
N GLY A 181 -1.55 -3.35 18.54
CA GLY A 181 -2.41 -2.29 18.05
C GLY A 181 -1.63 -1.12 17.45
N ASN A 182 -0.36 -0.90 17.81
CA ASN A 182 0.43 0.16 17.19
C ASN A 182 1.06 -0.31 15.86
N GLN A 183 0.91 0.49 14.80
CA GLN A 183 1.49 0.26 13.46
C GLN A 183 2.35 1.43 12.96
N ILE A 184 2.46 2.51 13.74
CA ILE A 184 3.09 3.77 13.34
C ILE A 184 4.40 3.97 14.13
N GLY A 185 5.40 4.57 13.47
CA GLY A 185 6.74 4.78 13.99
C GLY A 185 7.57 3.49 14.03
N PHE A 186 8.78 3.59 14.56
CA PHE A 186 9.73 2.47 14.62
C PHE A 186 9.17 1.25 15.36
N ARG A 187 8.63 1.45 16.56
CA ARG A 187 8.02 0.36 17.33
C ARG A 187 6.78 -0.21 16.63
N GLY A 188 5.99 0.64 15.98
CA GLY A 188 4.82 0.24 15.20
C GLY A 188 5.19 -0.62 13.99
N ALA A 189 6.29 -0.32 13.30
CA ALA A 189 6.82 -1.15 12.21
C ALA A 189 7.12 -2.57 12.72
N VAL A 190 7.84 -2.71 13.83
CA VAL A 190 8.12 -4.02 14.44
C VAL A 190 6.83 -4.76 14.81
N ASN A 191 5.90 -4.07 15.50
CA ASN A 191 4.65 -4.67 15.94
C ASN A 191 3.80 -5.15 14.77
N TYR A 192 3.70 -4.36 13.71
CA TYR A 192 2.96 -4.73 12.51
C TYR A 192 3.65 -5.88 11.76
N GLY A 193 4.98 -5.87 11.69
CA GLY A 193 5.76 -6.99 11.15
C GLY A 193 5.45 -8.32 11.87
N TYR A 194 5.36 -8.31 13.20
CA TYR A 194 4.94 -9.50 13.97
C TYR A 194 3.48 -9.89 13.73
N VAL A 195 2.59 -8.94 13.47
CA VAL A 195 1.19 -9.24 13.08
C VAL A 195 1.16 -9.96 11.72
N LEU A 196 1.93 -9.49 10.74
CA LEU A 196 2.08 -10.13 9.43
C LEU A 196 2.71 -11.53 9.56
N GLN A 197 3.76 -11.67 10.39
CA GLN A 197 4.44 -12.95 10.64
C GLN A 197 3.49 -13.98 11.27
N ARG A 198 2.69 -13.57 12.25
CA ARG A 198 1.66 -14.44 12.85
C ARG A 198 0.63 -14.90 11.83
N ALA A 199 0.20 -14.00 10.94
CA ALA A 199 -0.70 -14.35 9.86
C ALA A 199 -0.04 -15.40 8.94
N LEU A 200 1.18 -15.14 8.46
CA LEU A 200 1.94 -16.08 7.64
C LEU A 200 2.05 -17.48 8.28
N ASN A 201 2.28 -17.53 9.59
CA ASN A 201 2.55 -18.77 10.32
C ASN A 201 1.30 -19.55 10.74
N ASN A 202 0.12 -18.92 10.74
CA ASN A 202 -1.10 -19.53 11.24
C ASN A 202 -2.29 -19.48 10.26
N PRO A 203 -2.20 -20.19 9.11
CA PRO A 203 -3.30 -20.30 8.16
C PRO A 203 -4.39 -21.30 8.57
N SER A 204 -4.33 -21.85 9.79
CA SER A 204 -5.16 -23.00 10.20
C SER A 204 -6.66 -22.73 10.09
N LEU A 205 -7.12 -21.54 10.50
CA LEU A 205 -8.52 -21.12 10.37
C LEU A 205 -8.94 -21.03 8.90
N CYS A 206 -8.16 -20.32 8.08
CA CYS A 206 -8.44 -20.12 6.66
C CYS A 206 -8.47 -21.46 5.90
N LYS A 207 -7.53 -22.37 6.18
CA LYS A 207 -7.54 -23.75 5.67
C LYS A 207 -8.79 -24.54 6.08
N LYS A 208 -9.20 -24.44 7.35
CA LYS A 208 -10.42 -25.13 7.85
C LYS A 208 -11.68 -24.60 7.17
N LEU A 209 -11.82 -23.27 7.08
CA LEU A 209 -12.94 -22.64 6.39
C LEU A 209 -12.98 -23.05 4.92
N THR A 210 -11.84 -23.03 4.24
CA THR A 210 -11.75 -23.38 2.82
C THR A 210 -12.24 -24.81 2.52
N LYS A 211 -11.92 -25.75 3.41
CA LYS A 211 -12.35 -27.16 3.30
C LYS A 211 -13.84 -27.38 3.63
N ARG A 212 -14.45 -26.49 4.40
CA ARG A 212 -15.81 -26.69 4.96
C ARG A 212 -16.90 -25.82 4.33
N THR A 213 -16.54 -24.82 3.54
CA THR A 213 -17.50 -23.94 2.86
C THR A 213 -17.45 -24.18 1.35
N SER A 214 -18.53 -23.88 0.63
CA SER A 214 -18.51 -23.79 -0.84
C SER A 214 -17.88 -22.47 -1.29
N ARG A 215 -17.53 -22.34 -2.58
CA ARG A 215 -17.13 -21.03 -3.13
C ARG A 215 -18.39 -20.21 -3.44
N PRO A 216 -18.39 -18.89 -3.20
CA PRO A 216 -19.56 -18.04 -3.47
C PRO A 216 -19.85 -17.83 -4.96
N TYR A 217 -18.85 -17.97 -5.83
CA TYR A 217 -18.99 -17.74 -7.28
C TYR A 217 -18.77 -19.02 -8.11
N LYS A 218 -19.25 -19.02 -9.37
CA LYS A 218 -19.08 -20.13 -10.31
C LYS A 218 -17.62 -20.30 -10.72
N ASN A 219 -17.20 -21.53 -11.05
CA ASN A 219 -15.84 -21.82 -11.52
C ASN A 219 -15.44 -21.01 -12.75
N TRP A 220 -16.39 -20.73 -13.65
CA TRP A 220 -16.20 -19.83 -14.80
C TRP A 220 -15.64 -18.46 -14.39
N TRP A 221 -16.04 -17.91 -13.24
CA TRP A 221 -15.54 -16.61 -12.79
C TRP A 221 -14.05 -16.70 -12.43
N TYR A 222 -13.69 -17.71 -11.64
CA TYR A 222 -12.31 -17.93 -11.22
C TYR A 222 -11.35 -18.31 -12.35
N SER A 223 -11.87 -18.76 -13.50
CA SER A 223 -11.04 -19.07 -14.68
C SER A 223 -10.75 -17.85 -15.54
N GLN A 224 -11.39 -16.69 -15.29
CA GLN A 224 -11.08 -15.48 -16.05
C GLN A 224 -9.68 -14.97 -15.72
N LYS A 225 -9.00 -14.38 -16.71
CA LYS A 225 -7.66 -13.80 -16.51
C LYS A 225 -7.70 -12.49 -15.72
N ASP A 226 -8.78 -11.74 -15.87
CA ASP A 226 -8.91 -10.36 -15.41
C ASP A 226 -10.21 -10.19 -14.61
N THR A 227 -10.17 -9.37 -13.56
CA THR A 227 -11.35 -8.93 -12.80
C THR A 227 -12.28 -8.07 -13.63
N MET A 228 -11.80 -7.41 -14.68
CA MET A 228 -12.61 -6.57 -15.57
C MET A 228 -13.32 -7.33 -16.68
N TYR A 229 -13.23 -8.66 -16.72
CA TYR A 229 -13.78 -9.48 -17.82
C TYR A 229 -15.30 -9.29 -18.05
N TYR A 230 -16.06 -8.89 -17.02
CA TYR A 230 -17.51 -8.67 -17.14
C TYR A 230 -17.87 -7.34 -17.81
N LEU A 231 -16.91 -6.42 -17.95
CA LEU A 231 -17.12 -5.17 -18.66
C LEU A 231 -17.15 -5.47 -20.17
N LYS A 232 -18.06 -4.79 -20.88
CA LYS A 232 -17.92 -4.71 -22.33
C LYS A 232 -16.59 -4.03 -22.59
N LYS A 233 -15.75 -4.63 -23.44
CA LYS A 233 -14.62 -3.89 -23.99
C LYS A 233 -15.22 -2.72 -24.74
N GLU A 234 -15.08 -1.52 -24.19
CA GLU A 234 -15.27 -0.33 -25.00
C GLU A 234 -14.23 -0.43 -26.13
N GLU A 235 -14.69 -0.22 -27.36
CA GLU A 235 -13.81 0.02 -28.50
C GLU A 235 -13.10 1.35 -28.20
N ALA A 236 -12.09 1.32 -27.34
CA ALA A 236 -11.32 2.50 -27.01
C ALA A 236 -10.55 2.89 -28.26
N ASP A 237 -10.93 4.03 -28.84
CA ASP A 237 -10.25 4.74 -29.90
C ASP A 237 -8.73 4.58 -29.77
N GLU A 238 -8.10 3.97 -30.78
CA GLU A 238 -6.65 3.77 -30.93
C GLU A 238 -5.82 5.08 -30.88
N LYS A 239 -6.45 6.24 -30.64
CA LYS A 239 -5.82 7.55 -30.63
C LYS A 239 -5.23 7.94 -29.28
N GLU A 240 -5.68 7.39 -28.15
CA GLU A 240 -5.20 7.84 -26.84
C GLU A 240 -3.96 7.09 -26.34
N GLN A 241 -3.75 5.84 -26.79
CA GLN A 241 -2.54 5.07 -26.46
C GLN A 241 -1.27 5.58 -27.18
N ALA A 242 -1.40 6.35 -28.26
CA ALA A 242 -0.27 6.96 -28.96
C ALA A 242 0.34 8.16 -28.21
N HIS A 243 -0.42 8.82 -27.33
CA HIS A 243 0.07 10.00 -26.60
C HIS A 243 0.87 9.67 -25.33
N ALA A 244 0.78 8.44 -24.81
CA ALA A 244 1.54 8.02 -23.63
C ALA A 244 2.99 7.60 -23.94
N HIS A 245 3.38 7.46 -25.21
CA HIS A 245 4.70 6.94 -25.64
C HIS A 245 5.41 7.83 -26.69
N GLY A 246 5.20 9.14 -26.64
CA GLY A 246 5.83 10.08 -27.60
C GLY A 246 6.36 11.33 -26.92
N THR A 247 7.70 11.41 -26.84
CA THR A 247 8.56 12.58 -26.59
C THR A 247 7.90 13.95 -26.40
N ALA A 248 8.23 14.60 -25.28
CA ALA A 248 7.97 16.02 -25.04
C ALA A 248 8.43 16.88 -26.24
N PRO A 249 7.60 17.79 -26.77
CA PRO A 249 8.05 18.69 -27.83
C PRO A 249 8.99 19.74 -27.24
N THR A 250 10.20 19.80 -27.77
CA THR A 250 11.15 20.91 -27.57
C THR A 250 10.58 22.20 -28.15
N PRO A 251 10.72 23.35 -27.47
CA PRO A 251 10.23 24.62 -27.98
C PRO A 251 11.24 25.21 -28.96
N GLU A 252 10.99 25.11 -30.26
CA GLU A 252 11.75 25.84 -31.29
C GLU A 252 10.84 26.65 -32.20
N GLY A 253 11.07 27.98 -32.17
CA GLY A 253 11.09 28.82 -33.37
C GLY A 253 9.75 29.23 -33.99
N VAL A 254 9.09 30.24 -33.42
CA VAL A 254 8.17 31.07 -34.21
C VAL A 254 8.99 31.96 -35.14
N VAL A 255 9.17 31.50 -36.37
CA VAL A 255 9.67 32.31 -37.49
C VAL A 255 8.51 33.16 -38.00
N ALA A 256 8.68 34.48 -37.92
CA ALA A 256 7.81 35.46 -38.55
C ALA A 256 7.87 35.30 -40.08
N ASN A 257 6.71 35.25 -40.73
CA ASN A 257 6.60 35.59 -42.15
C ASN A 257 5.35 36.45 -42.34
N GLY A 258 5.58 37.65 -42.88
CA GLY A 258 4.55 38.57 -43.27
C GLY A 258 3.92 38.20 -44.61
N ASN A 259 2.69 38.70 -44.78
CA ASN A 259 2.26 39.52 -45.91
C ASN A 259 1.26 40.55 -45.37
#